data_AF-A0A507AEZ0-F1
#
_entry.id   AF-A0A507AEZ0-F1
#
_cell.length_a   1.000
_cell.length_b   1.000
_cell.length_c   1.000
_cell.angle_alpha   90.00
_cell.angle_beta   90.00
_cell.angle_gamma   90.00
#
_symmetry.space_group_name_H-M   'P 1'
#
loop_
_entity.id
_entity.type
_entity.pdbx_description
1 polymer ?
#
loop_
_entity_poly.entity_id
_entity_poly.type
_entity_poly.pdbx_seq_one_letter_code
_entity_poly.pdbx_strand_id
1 'polypeptide(L)'
;MATDMTPWETLGATLCFKSKDAQFWWDGTGRMFAKLIEHAGYSIEEQYRELQFYALFVAPQLGPAPDESMPWQSLKTPDSTPIDFSWEWRSDKEAILRYAFEPIVAAGTHSNTLRSPTETWLKTLKSQNLIPGLDLEWYNHFVSMMVPPNIGHKGFGASFYKRTAPEYGTSVAVDVNKSGKAVKAYFWPSLNANALDISTLECVKRAIRALPAEQLESLQVESAFEFLDQATERWNLTTGLFSIDCLKPQNARIKIYVSSPWISREFLLDVLTMGGRLPSPDEIAFSSLSALWDTFLGDAPDRLPDDVMAKSTPGFYMTLGHGGAKSVKMYMSPQHWCATDGEVLSRLRQYFASQNQSDTLMNKYESAVRQTLGSALVDGRCGSHFYIGSEPSKGRPRMVTYMSPQTYLIERGRMQQAPQLPLAPSESSEEGEVAGVGPKESLPPQSRKRKTTDSIEEMAFDKHARASHLNGRNQVPSV
;
A
#
# COMPACT_ATOMS: atom_id res chain seq x y z
N MET A 1 -3.57 41.06 15.65
CA MET A 1 -4.51 40.38 14.74
C MET A 1 -4.55 38.93 15.20
N ALA A 2 -5.71 38.41 15.62
CA ALA A 2 -5.82 36.97 15.86
C ALA A 2 -5.61 36.29 14.50
N THR A 3 -4.62 35.41 14.40
CA THR A 3 -4.44 34.57 13.23
C THR A 3 -5.67 33.68 13.11
N ASP A 4 -6.41 33.79 12.01
CA ASP A 4 -7.54 32.90 11.75
C ASP A 4 -7.03 31.46 11.75
N MET A 5 -7.60 30.64 12.64
CA MET A 5 -7.23 29.24 12.76
C MET A 5 -7.62 28.49 11.48
N THR A 6 -6.74 27.63 11.00
CA THR A 6 -7.04 26.70 9.91
C THR A 6 -8.14 25.71 10.34
N PRO A 7 -8.82 25.01 9.38
CA PRO A 7 -9.78 23.97 9.73
C PRO A 7 -9.21 22.86 10.63
N TRP A 8 -7.96 22.46 10.40
CA TRP A 8 -7.28 21.46 11.23
C TRP A 8 -7.01 21.97 12.66
N GLU A 9 -6.53 23.21 12.81
CA GLU A 9 -6.34 23.81 14.15
C GLU A 9 -7.69 23.96 14.88
N THR A 10 -8.71 24.42 14.17
CA THR A 10 -10.05 24.63 14.74
C THR A 10 -10.65 23.33 15.23
N LEU A 11 -10.60 22.27 14.42
CA LEU A 11 -11.08 20.94 14.83
C LEU A 11 -10.21 20.34 15.95
N GLY A 12 -8.90 20.52 15.91
CA GLY A 12 -7.99 20.08 16.97
C GLY A 12 -8.26 20.76 18.31
N ALA A 13 -8.67 22.03 18.31
CA ALA A 13 -9.01 22.77 19.52
C ALA A 13 -10.45 22.50 20.04
N THR A 14 -11.35 22.00 19.19
CA THR A 14 -12.77 21.83 19.53
C THR A 14 -13.18 20.37 19.76
N LEU A 15 -12.50 19.41 19.14
CA LEU A 15 -12.78 17.99 19.32
C LEU A 15 -12.01 17.41 20.51
N CYS A 16 -12.70 16.62 21.33
CA CYS A 16 -12.06 15.81 22.36
C CYS A 16 -11.75 14.41 21.82
N PHE A 17 -10.48 14.12 21.57
CA PHE A 17 -10.07 12.78 21.14
C PHE A 17 -10.16 11.79 22.31
N LYS A 18 -10.72 10.61 22.04
CA LYS A 18 -10.99 9.58 23.06
C LYS A 18 -9.73 8.89 23.59
N SER A 19 -8.61 8.98 22.86
CA SER A 19 -7.32 8.42 23.27
C SER A 19 -6.16 9.31 22.81
N LYS A 20 -5.01 9.16 23.48
CA LYS A 20 -3.76 9.81 23.07
C LYS A 20 -3.29 9.33 21.69
N ASP A 21 -3.58 8.08 21.33
CA ASP A 21 -3.26 7.52 20.01
C ASP A 21 -4.06 8.22 18.91
N ALA A 22 -5.36 8.43 19.11
CA ALA A 22 -6.19 9.15 18.15
C ALA A 22 -5.72 10.61 17.98
N GLN A 23 -5.29 11.26 19.07
CA GLN A 23 -4.67 12.59 19.02
C GLN A 23 -3.36 12.56 18.24
N PHE A 24 -2.47 11.60 18.51
CA PHE A 24 -1.21 11.44 17.79
C PHE A 24 -1.42 11.33 16.27
N TRP A 25 -2.37 10.48 15.86
CA TRP A 25 -2.71 10.32 14.44
C TRP A 25 -3.34 11.58 13.85
N TRP A 26 -4.16 12.30 14.60
CA TRP A 26 -4.68 13.59 14.16
C TRP A 26 -3.57 14.63 13.95
N ASP A 27 -2.62 14.70 14.88
CA ASP A 27 -1.53 15.68 14.84
C ASP A 27 -0.55 15.40 13.69
N GLY A 28 -0.32 14.12 13.38
CA GLY A 28 0.53 13.69 12.27
C GLY A 28 -0.21 13.62 10.94
N THR A 29 -1.02 12.57 10.76
CA THR A 29 -1.64 12.23 9.47
C THR A 29 -2.88 13.08 9.18
N GLY A 30 -3.59 13.56 10.21
CA GLY A 30 -4.65 14.56 10.05
C GLY A 30 -4.13 15.89 9.52
N ARG A 31 -2.98 16.37 10.03
CA ARG A 31 -2.28 17.56 9.51
C ARG A 31 -1.84 17.36 8.06
N MET A 32 -1.31 16.19 7.72
CA MET A 32 -0.97 15.87 6.33
C MET A 32 -2.19 15.94 5.41
N PHE A 33 -3.30 15.32 5.82
CA PHE A 33 -4.54 15.38 5.06
C PHE A 33 -5.04 16.82 4.87
N ALA A 34 -4.97 17.65 5.92
CA ALA A 34 -5.36 19.05 5.88
C ALA A 34 -4.60 19.86 4.83
N LYS A 35 -3.28 19.66 4.72
CA LYS A 35 -2.46 20.32 3.70
C LYS A 35 -2.73 19.79 2.31
N LEU A 36 -2.93 18.49 2.15
CA LEU A 36 -3.30 17.94 0.85
C LEU A 36 -4.64 18.52 0.36
N ILE A 37 -5.66 18.55 1.21
CA ILE A 37 -7.00 19.01 0.82
C ILE A 37 -7.05 20.52 0.51
N GLU A 38 -6.30 21.32 1.29
CA GLU A 38 -6.09 22.75 1.04
C GLU A 38 -5.48 22.97 -0.35
N HIS A 39 -4.33 22.33 -0.62
CA HIS A 39 -3.60 22.52 -1.87
C HIS A 39 -4.29 21.86 -3.08
N ALA A 40 -5.15 20.86 -2.88
CA ALA A 40 -5.95 20.26 -3.94
C ALA A 40 -7.11 21.15 -4.41
N GLY A 41 -7.37 22.28 -3.72
CA GLY A 41 -8.37 23.28 -4.13
C GLY A 41 -9.79 22.95 -3.70
N TYR A 42 -9.96 22.27 -2.56
CA TYR A 42 -11.26 22.07 -1.93
C TYR A 42 -11.71 23.35 -1.20
N SER A 43 -13.01 23.63 -1.21
CA SER A 43 -13.57 24.78 -0.50
C SER A 43 -13.40 24.64 1.02
N ILE A 44 -13.52 25.73 1.76
CA ILE A 44 -13.36 25.69 3.22
C ILE A 44 -14.39 24.76 3.88
N GLU A 45 -15.62 24.74 3.36
CA GLU A 45 -16.70 23.86 3.82
C GLU A 45 -16.38 22.38 3.56
N GLU A 46 -15.81 22.09 2.38
CA GLU A 46 -15.34 20.75 2.06
C GLU A 46 -14.20 20.34 3.00
N GLN A 47 -13.23 21.23 3.25
CA GLN A 47 -12.12 20.95 4.17
C GLN A 47 -12.63 20.59 5.57
N TYR A 48 -13.54 21.38 6.15
CA TYR A 48 -14.15 21.06 7.45
C TYR A 48 -14.89 19.72 7.44
N ARG A 49 -15.72 19.48 6.43
CA ARG A 49 -16.50 18.24 6.31
C ARG A 49 -15.60 17.00 6.24
N GLU A 50 -14.55 17.06 5.44
CA GLU A 50 -13.64 15.93 5.23
C GLU A 50 -12.72 15.71 6.43
N LEU A 51 -12.19 16.78 7.03
CA LEU A 51 -11.32 16.69 8.20
C LEU A 51 -12.09 16.25 9.45
N GLN A 52 -13.33 16.69 9.63
CA GLN A 52 -14.17 16.23 10.73
C GLN A 52 -14.44 14.72 10.62
N PHE A 53 -14.76 14.23 9.42
CA PHE A 53 -14.93 12.79 9.19
C PHE A 53 -13.65 12.02 9.50
N TYR A 54 -12.50 12.53 9.04
CA TYR A 54 -11.20 11.93 9.32
C TYR A 54 -10.91 11.84 10.83
N ALA A 55 -11.08 12.95 11.56
CA ALA A 55 -10.84 13.04 12.99
C ALA A 55 -11.70 12.06 13.80
N LEU A 56 -12.97 11.91 13.43
CA LEU A 56 -13.94 11.12 14.20
C LEU A 56 -13.98 9.64 13.83
N PHE A 57 -13.75 9.32 12.54
CA PHE A 57 -13.97 7.96 12.02
C PHE A 57 -12.72 7.30 11.46
N VAL A 58 -11.62 8.02 11.21
CA VAL A 58 -10.40 7.44 10.62
C VAL A 58 -9.25 7.42 11.62
N ALA A 59 -8.86 8.57 12.18
CA ALA A 59 -7.74 8.65 13.13
C ALA A 59 -7.86 7.66 14.31
N PRO A 60 -9.03 7.45 14.93
CA PRO A 60 -9.17 6.48 16.02
C PRO A 60 -9.02 5.01 15.60
N GLN A 61 -8.99 4.73 14.30
CA GLN A 61 -8.87 3.37 13.74
C GLN A 61 -7.44 3.03 13.33
N LEU A 62 -6.49 3.96 13.40
CA LEU A 62 -5.10 3.74 12.98
C LEU A 62 -4.25 3.01 14.04
N GLY A 63 -4.90 2.52 15.09
CA GLY A 63 -4.25 1.78 16.17
C GLY A 63 -3.42 2.66 17.10
N PRO A 64 -2.63 2.05 18.00
CA PRO A 64 -1.78 2.79 18.93
C PRO A 64 -0.71 3.63 18.22
N ALA A 65 -0.25 4.70 18.89
CA ALA A 65 0.89 5.46 18.42
C ALA A 65 2.15 4.57 18.42
N PRO A 66 3.07 4.76 17.46
CA PRO A 66 4.27 3.94 17.36
C PRO A 66 5.18 4.08 18.58
N ASP A 67 5.56 2.93 19.16
CA ASP A 67 6.58 2.80 20.21
C ASP A 67 7.62 1.71 19.86
N GLU A 68 8.56 1.42 20.76
CA GLU A 68 9.60 0.39 20.54
C GLU A 68 9.04 -1.05 20.50
N SER A 69 7.84 -1.27 21.02
CA SER A 69 7.22 -2.59 21.21
C SER A 69 6.20 -2.96 20.13
N MET A 70 6.07 -2.13 19.10
CA MET A 70 5.09 -2.21 18.01
C MET A 70 4.85 -3.64 17.51
N PRO A 71 3.70 -4.26 17.86
CA PRO A 71 3.45 -5.63 17.48
C PRO A 71 3.01 -5.80 16.02
N TRP A 72 2.58 -4.73 15.31
CA TRP A 72 1.99 -4.84 13.96
C TRP A 72 2.84 -4.20 12.85
N GLN A 73 2.70 -4.76 11.65
CA GLN A 73 3.30 -4.37 10.39
C GLN A 73 2.20 -4.38 9.31
N SER A 74 1.70 -3.21 8.90
CA SER A 74 0.80 -3.13 7.74
C SER A 74 1.54 -3.58 6.48
N LEU A 75 0.91 -4.45 5.70
CA LEU A 75 1.48 -4.92 4.43
C LEU A 75 1.45 -3.85 3.33
N LYS A 76 0.69 -2.75 3.53
CA LYS A 76 0.34 -1.80 2.49
C LYS A 76 1.44 -0.80 2.16
N THR A 77 1.96 -0.12 3.16
CA THR A 77 2.96 0.94 2.99
C THR A 77 4.39 0.39 3.12
N PRO A 78 5.41 1.11 2.65
CA PRO A 78 6.81 0.65 2.76
C PRO A 78 7.29 0.50 4.21
N ASP A 79 6.87 1.39 5.12
CA ASP A 79 7.31 1.41 6.52
C ASP A 79 6.28 0.83 7.49
N SER A 80 5.23 0.19 6.96
CA SER A 80 4.12 -0.38 7.72
C SER A 80 3.20 0.62 8.42
N THR A 81 3.32 1.93 8.17
CA THR A 81 2.32 2.93 8.58
C THR A 81 0.93 2.49 8.05
N PRO A 82 -0.12 2.49 8.88
CA PRO A 82 -1.43 1.91 8.54
C PRO A 82 -2.29 2.81 7.66
N ILE A 83 -1.72 3.85 7.03
CA ILE A 83 -2.43 4.77 6.15
C ILE A 83 -1.51 5.30 5.04
N ASP A 84 -2.07 5.43 3.84
CA ASP A 84 -1.52 6.16 2.72
C ASP A 84 -2.53 7.16 2.14
N PHE A 85 -2.02 8.14 1.41
CA PHE A 85 -2.79 9.15 0.69
C PHE A 85 -2.54 9.01 -0.81
N SER A 86 -3.50 9.43 -1.62
CA SER A 86 -3.31 9.52 -3.06
C SER A 86 -3.83 10.84 -3.61
N TRP A 87 -3.15 11.32 -4.65
CA TRP A 87 -3.45 12.54 -5.36
C TRP A 87 -3.72 12.22 -6.83
N GLU A 88 -4.98 12.29 -7.23
CA GLU A 88 -5.39 12.10 -8.62
C GLU A 88 -5.30 13.41 -9.40
N TRP A 89 -4.48 13.39 -10.46
CA TRP A 89 -4.23 14.52 -11.35
C TRP A 89 -5.34 14.59 -12.40
N ARG A 90 -6.45 15.30 -12.09
CA ARG A 90 -7.61 15.39 -12.99
C ARG A 90 -7.48 16.48 -14.04
N SER A 91 -7.06 17.66 -13.60
CA SER A 91 -6.89 18.84 -14.45
C SER A 91 -5.72 19.69 -13.99
N ASP A 92 -5.40 20.72 -14.76
CA ASP A 92 -4.32 21.64 -14.44
C ASP A 92 -4.61 22.46 -13.16
N LYS A 93 -5.83 22.36 -12.62
CA LYS A 93 -6.30 23.12 -11.45
C LYS A 93 -6.86 22.28 -10.33
N GLU A 94 -7.32 21.05 -10.61
CA GLU A 94 -8.05 20.23 -9.64
C GLU A 94 -7.42 18.84 -9.47
N ALA A 95 -7.35 18.43 -8.21
CA ALA A 95 -7.00 17.08 -7.83
C ALA A 95 -8.12 16.43 -7.02
N ILE A 96 -8.19 15.10 -7.06
CA ILE A 96 -9.03 14.33 -6.15
C ILE A 96 -8.16 13.55 -5.19
N LEU A 97 -8.47 13.69 -3.90
CA LEU A 97 -7.78 12.97 -2.86
C LEU A 97 -8.45 11.64 -2.55
N ARG A 98 -7.63 10.71 -2.08
CA ARG A 98 -8.08 9.52 -1.37
C ARG A 98 -7.13 9.27 -0.22
N TYR A 99 -7.60 8.59 0.80
CA TYR A 99 -6.72 7.92 1.73
C TYR A 99 -7.17 6.49 1.88
N ALA A 100 -6.21 5.62 2.12
CA ALA A 100 -6.46 4.22 2.29
C ALA A 100 -5.75 3.74 3.55
N PHE A 101 -6.46 3.01 4.40
CA PHE A 101 -5.98 2.69 5.73
C PHE A 101 -6.45 1.33 6.18
N GLU A 102 -5.73 0.80 7.16
CA GLU A 102 -6.02 -0.47 7.81
C GLU A 102 -6.57 -0.18 9.22
N PRO A 103 -7.85 -0.48 9.47
CA PRO A 103 -8.40 -0.42 10.82
C PRO A 103 -7.69 -1.41 11.75
N ILE A 104 -7.15 -0.92 12.86
CA ILE A 104 -6.35 -1.68 13.83
C ILE A 104 -6.98 -1.60 15.22
N VAL A 105 -7.03 -2.73 15.93
CA VAL A 105 -7.37 -2.78 17.36
C VAL A 105 -6.08 -2.73 18.17
N ALA A 106 -6.12 -2.12 19.36
CA ALA A 106 -5.00 -2.13 20.28
C ALA A 106 -4.56 -3.57 20.62
N ALA A 107 -3.25 -3.79 20.74
CA ALA A 107 -2.68 -5.07 21.13
C ALA A 107 -3.17 -5.48 22.54
N GLY A 108 -3.45 -6.77 22.74
CA GLY A 108 -3.95 -7.29 24.01
C GLY A 108 -5.47 -7.12 24.22
N THR A 109 -6.18 -6.46 23.30
CA THR A 109 -7.64 -6.54 23.26
C THR A 109 -8.01 -7.95 22.80
N HIS A 110 -8.30 -8.85 23.75
CA HIS A 110 -8.85 -10.17 23.47
C HIS A 110 -10.25 -10.02 22.87
N SER A 111 -10.33 -9.67 21.59
CA SER A 111 -11.53 -9.87 20.82
C SER A 111 -11.58 -11.36 20.49
N ASN A 112 -12.28 -12.11 21.33
CA ASN A 112 -12.81 -13.43 20.99
C ASN A 112 -13.90 -13.33 19.91
N THR A 113 -13.78 -12.38 18.98
CA THR A 113 -14.79 -12.07 17.98
C THR A 113 -14.20 -12.27 16.60
N LEU A 114 -14.85 -13.18 15.87
CA LEU A 114 -14.73 -13.48 14.44
C LEU A 114 -14.90 -12.25 13.51
N ARG A 115 -14.88 -11.02 14.03
CA ARG A 115 -15.20 -9.78 13.31
C ARG A 115 -13.94 -8.95 13.13
N SER A 116 -13.60 -8.67 11.87
CA SER A 116 -12.46 -7.82 11.57
C SER A 116 -12.72 -6.36 12.03
N PRO A 117 -11.68 -5.59 12.41
CA PRO A 117 -11.84 -4.16 12.75
C PRO A 117 -12.42 -3.37 11.58
N THR A 118 -12.05 -3.76 10.36
CA THR A 118 -12.62 -3.28 9.11
C THR A 118 -14.13 -3.48 9.04
N GLU A 119 -14.63 -4.67 9.36
CA GLU A 119 -16.07 -4.96 9.37
C GLU A 119 -16.81 -4.08 10.39
N THR A 120 -16.23 -3.91 11.59
CA THR A 120 -16.81 -3.05 12.64
C THR A 120 -16.92 -1.61 12.17
N TRP A 121 -15.87 -1.09 11.53
CA TRP A 121 -15.85 0.25 10.97
C TRP A 121 -16.92 0.41 9.87
N LEU A 122 -16.95 -0.48 8.89
CA LEU A 122 -17.93 -0.45 7.79
C LEU A 122 -19.39 -0.52 8.28
N LYS A 123 -19.67 -1.39 9.25
CA LYS A 123 -21.00 -1.51 9.86
C LYS A 123 -21.39 -0.25 10.64
N THR A 124 -20.42 0.40 11.30
CA THR A 124 -20.64 1.68 11.98
C THR A 124 -21.08 2.74 10.97
N LEU A 125 -20.35 2.90 9.86
CA LEU A 125 -20.72 3.87 8.82
C LEU A 125 -22.10 3.61 8.22
N LYS A 126 -22.43 2.33 7.98
CA LYS A 126 -23.73 1.93 7.43
C LYS A 126 -24.87 2.21 8.40
N SER A 127 -24.72 1.82 9.67
CA SER A 127 -25.76 2.01 10.70
C SER A 127 -26.05 3.48 11.02
N GLN A 128 -25.04 4.34 10.92
CA GLN A 128 -25.17 5.79 11.15
C GLN A 128 -25.45 6.57 9.86
N ASN A 129 -25.60 5.89 8.71
CA ASN A 129 -25.84 6.51 7.40
C ASN A 129 -24.83 7.63 7.04
N LEU A 130 -23.56 7.44 7.39
CA LEU A 130 -22.51 8.44 7.19
C LEU A 130 -22.04 8.54 5.74
N ILE A 131 -22.27 7.50 4.95
CA ILE A 131 -21.91 7.43 3.54
C ILE A 131 -23.13 6.97 2.73
N PRO A 132 -23.80 7.90 2.04
CA PRO A 132 -24.91 7.55 1.17
C PRO A 132 -24.50 6.52 0.12
N GLY A 133 -25.32 5.48 -0.05
CA GLY A 133 -25.06 4.42 -1.02
C GLY A 133 -24.05 3.36 -0.59
N LEU A 134 -23.54 3.41 0.65
CA LEU A 134 -22.68 2.36 1.21
C LEU A 134 -23.43 1.01 1.25
N ASP A 135 -22.92 0.06 0.48
CA ASP A 135 -23.44 -1.31 0.45
C ASP A 135 -22.34 -2.30 0.84
N LEU A 136 -22.72 -3.34 1.58
CA LEU A 136 -21.81 -4.34 2.14
C LEU A 136 -22.10 -5.75 1.63
N GLU A 137 -22.97 -5.92 0.63
CA GLU A 137 -23.29 -7.23 0.05
C GLU A 137 -22.03 -7.96 -0.43
N TRP A 138 -21.28 -7.35 -1.35
CA TRP A 138 -20.02 -7.93 -1.82
C TRP A 138 -18.96 -8.04 -0.72
N TYR A 139 -18.89 -7.08 0.21
CA TYR A 139 -17.95 -7.19 1.33
C TYR A 139 -18.19 -8.45 2.14
N ASN A 140 -19.45 -8.69 2.55
CA ASN A 140 -19.82 -9.87 3.31
C ASN A 140 -19.59 -11.17 2.53
N HIS A 141 -19.91 -11.18 1.23
CA HIS A 141 -19.62 -12.31 0.33
C HIS A 141 -18.13 -12.64 0.33
N PHE A 142 -17.27 -11.68 -0.01
CA PHE A 142 -15.84 -11.92 -0.13
C PHE A 142 -15.19 -12.24 1.21
N VAL A 143 -15.60 -11.61 2.32
CA VAL A 143 -15.13 -12.02 3.66
C VAL A 143 -15.50 -13.49 3.93
N SER A 144 -16.71 -13.94 3.60
CA SER A 144 -17.12 -15.33 3.84
C SER A 144 -16.35 -16.35 3.00
N MET A 145 -15.90 -15.98 1.80
CA MET A 145 -15.10 -16.83 0.91
C MET A 145 -13.61 -16.82 1.26
N MET A 146 -13.12 -15.67 1.74
CA MET A 146 -11.72 -15.40 2.05
C MET A 146 -11.40 -15.55 3.54
N VAL A 147 -12.35 -15.98 4.36
CA VAL A 147 -12.13 -16.29 5.78
C VAL A 147 -12.91 -17.57 6.09
N PRO A 148 -12.43 -18.75 5.65
CA PRO A 148 -13.13 -19.99 5.91
C PRO A 148 -13.21 -20.24 7.43
N PRO A 149 -14.41 -20.38 8.01
CA PRO A 149 -14.53 -20.80 9.39
C PRO A 149 -13.85 -22.16 9.54
N ASN A 150 -12.91 -22.27 10.47
CA ASN A 150 -12.26 -23.52 10.89
C ASN A 150 -11.08 -24.04 10.04
N ILE A 151 -10.47 -23.25 9.17
CA ILE A 151 -9.18 -23.65 8.57
C ILE A 151 -8.04 -23.25 9.52
N GLY A 152 -7.42 -24.25 10.15
CA GLY A 152 -6.12 -24.08 10.80
C GLY A 152 -5.08 -23.79 9.73
N HIS A 153 -4.54 -22.57 9.71
CA HIS A 153 -3.56 -22.19 8.71
C HIS A 153 -2.25 -22.99 8.88
N LYS A 154 -2.04 -23.98 8.03
CA LYS A 154 -0.76 -24.71 7.96
C LYS A 154 0.25 -23.86 7.18
N GLY A 155 1.49 -23.76 7.66
CA GLY A 155 2.61 -23.23 6.86
C GLY A 155 3.15 -21.85 7.24
N PHE A 156 2.43 -21.06 8.03
CA PHE A 156 2.96 -19.81 8.59
C PHE A 156 3.24 -19.98 10.09
N GLY A 157 4.44 -19.60 10.54
CA GLY A 157 4.79 -19.62 11.96
C GLY A 157 4.01 -18.58 12.77
N ALA A 158 3.89 -18.77 14.09
CA ALA A 158 3.24 -17.81 15.00
C ALA A 158 3.80 -16.38 14.91
N SER A 159 5.04 -16.21 14.42
CA SER A 159 5.68 -14.91 14.16
C SER A 159 5.13 -14.17 12.94
N PHE A 160 4.54 -14.87 11.97
CA PHE A 160 3.88 -14.27 10.81
C PHE A 160 2.52 -13.67 11.22
N TYR A 161 1.70 -14.45 11.93
CA TYR A 161 0.41 -14.00 12.48
C TYR A 161 0.54 -12.87 13.50
N LYS A 162 1.65 -12.83 14.27
CA LYS A 162 1.92 -11.74 15.21
C LYS A 162 2.21 -10.41 14.51
N ARG A 163 2.80 -10.43 13.32
CA ARG A 163 3.33 -9.22 12.65
C ARG A 163 2.35 -8.56 11.69
N THR A 164 1.33 -9.24 11.18
CA THR A 164 0.32 -8.61 10.31
C THR A 164 -0.94 -8.32 11.11
N ALA A 165 -1.42 -7.08 11.17
CA ALA A 165 -2.74 -6.81 11.70
C ALA A 165 -3.82 -7.36 10.75
N PRO A 166 -4.95 -7.82 11.31
CA PRO A 166 -5.08 -9.09 12.02
C PRO A 166 -5.21 -10.28 11.03
N GLU A 167 -5.48 -11.50 11.52
CA GLU A 167 -5.77 -12.75 10.76
C GLU A 167 -6.73 -12.62 9.54
N TYR A 168 -7.33 -11.46 9.31
CA TYR A 168 -8.45 -11.19 8.40
C TYR A 168 -8.09 -10.42 7.12
N GLY A 169 -6.85 -9.91 6.97
CA GLY A 169 -6.31 -9.43 5.68
C GLY A 169 -7.18 -8.44 4.88
N THR A 170 -7.81 -7.45 5.53
CA THR A 170 -8.59 -6.40 4.84
C THR A 170 -8.19 -4.98 5.22
N SER A 171 -8.14 -4.09 4.23
CA SER A 171 -7.99 -2.63 4.42
C SER A 171 -9.08 -1.89 3.63
N VAL A 172 -9.23 -0.59 3.86
CA VAL A 172 -10.23 0.24 3.18
C VAL A 172 -9.58 1.45 2.50
N ALA A 173 -10.29 2.04 1.55
CA ALA A 173 -10.01 3.37 1.04
C ALA A 173 -11.27 4.23 1.02
N VAL A 174 -11.09 5.53 1.24
CA VAL A 174 -12.15 6.54 1.13
C VAL A 174 -11.79 7.49 0.00
N ASP A 175 -12.68 7.56 -0.99
CA ASP A 175 -12.61 8.57 -2.04
C ASP A 175 -13.15 9.90 -1.49
N VAL A 176 -12.30 10.93 -1.45
CA VAL A 176 -12.63 12.28 -0.96
C VAL A 176 -13.20 13.09 -2.14
N ASN A 177 -14.27 12.62 -2.76
CA ASN A 177 -14.84 13.30 -3.92
C ASN A 177 -15.72 14.49 -3.48
N LYS A 178 -15.67 15.59 -4.23
CA LYS A 178 -16.47 16.81 -4.00
C LYS A 178 -17.98 16.52 -3.98
N SER A 179 -18.43 15.50 -4.73
CA SER A 179 -19.84 15.10 -4.82
C SER A 179 -20.29 14.03 -3.82
N GLY A 180 -19.42 13.59 -2.90
CA GLY A 180 -19.74 12.56 -1.88
C GLY A 180 -18.69 11.47 -1.76
N LYS A 181 -18.64 10.82 -0.58
CA LYS A 181 -17.64 9.78 -0.30
C LYS A 181 -18.03 8.44 -0.90
N ALA A 182 -17.03 7.66 -1.30
CA ALA A 182 -17.19 6.25 -1.62
C ALA A 182 -16.13 5.43 -0.90
N VAL A 183 -16.49 4.21 -0.48
CA VAL A 183 -15.59 3.31 0.23
C VAL A 183 -15.21 2.15 -0.67
N LYS A 184 -13.94 1.74 -0.59
CA LYS A 184 -13.44 0.49 -1.21
C LYS A 184 -12.89 -0.41 -0.12
N ALA A 185 -13.03 -1.71 -0.28
CA ALA A 185 -12.39 -2.71 0.57
C ALA A 185 -11.35 -3.49 -0.25
N TYR A 186 -10.19 -3.75 0.35
CA TYR A 186 -9.07 -4.50 -0.22
C TYR A 186 -8.89 -5.78 0.57
N PHE A 187 -8.51 -6.86 -0.12
CA PHE A 187 -8.40 -8.20 0.43
C PHE A 187 -7.05 -8.81 0.05
N TRP A 188 -6.37 -9.47 1.00
CA TRP A 188 -5.11 -10.20 0.78
C TRP A 188 -5.35 -11.72 0.71
N PRO A 189 -5.56 -12.27 -0.50
CA PRO A 189 -5.90 -13.68 -0.71
C PRO A 189 -4.80 -14.70 -0.37
N SER A 190 -3.54 -14.27 -0.23
CA SER A 190 -2.39 -15.18 -0.11
C SER A 190 -2.47 -16.15 1.06
N LEU A 191 -3.04 -15.75 2.20
CA LEU A 191 -3.20 -16.63 3.36
C LEU A 191 -4.19 -17.76 3.10
N ASN A 192 -5.28 -17.46 2.40
CA ASN A 192 -6.28 -18.46 2.02
C ASN A 192 -5.76 -19.37 0.92
N ALA A 193 -5.09 -18.79 -0.09
CA ALA A 193 -4.49 -19.54 -1.17
C ALA A 193 -3.49 -20.58 -0.64
N ASN A 194 -2.63 -20.17 0.30
CA ASN A 194 -1.69 -21.07 0.97
C ASN A 194 -2.39 -22.16 1.79
N ALA A 195 -3.42 -21.80 2.57
CA ALA A 195 -4.15 -22.77 3.38
C ALA A 195 -4.94 -23.80 2.55
N LEU A 196 -5.31 -23.44 1.32
CA LEU A 196 -6.01 -24.28 0.35
C LEU A 196 -5.09 -24.99 -0.63
N ASP A 197 -3.77 -24.76 -0.57
CA ASP A 197 -2.77 -25.27 -1.51
C ASP A 197 -3.10 -24.95 -3.00
N ILE A 198 -3.49 -23.70 -3.25
CA ILE A 198 -3.79 -23.18 -4.60
C ILE A 198 -3.08 -21.85 -4.83
N SER A 199 -3.01 -21.41 -6.10
CA SER A 199 -2.47 -20.08 -6.41
C SER A 199 -3.39 -18.96 -5.90
N THR A 200 -2.79 -17.80 -5.64
CA THR A 200 -3.54 -16.60 -5.22
C THR A 200 -4.59 -16.19 -6.26
N LEU A 201 -4.25 -16.29 -7.55
CA LEU A 201 -5.18 -16.01 -8.64
C LEU A 201 -6.38 -16.97 -8.61
N GLU A 202 -6.13 -18.27 -8.43
CA GLU A 202 -7.20 -19.28 -8.37
C GLU A 202 -8.11 -19.06 -7.15
N CYS A 203 -7.55 -18.65 -6.01
CA CYS A 203 -8.32 -18.27 -4.84
C CYS A 203 -9.30 -17.12 -5.15
N VAL A 204 -8.83 -16.07 -5.83
CA VAL A 204 -9.67 -14.94 -6.28
C VAL A 204 -10.73 -15.38 -7.29
N LYS A 205 -10.36 -16.20 -8.28
CA LYS A 205 -11.28 -16.73 -9.30
C LYS A 205 -12.43 -17.52 -8.66
N ARG A 206 -12.12 -18.40 -7.69
CA ARG A 206 -13.14 -19.16 -6.95
C ARG A 206 -14.09 -18.25 -6.17
N ALA A 207 -13.56 -17.23 -5.48
CA ALA A 207 -14.39 -16.30 -4.73
C ALA A 207 -15.34 -15.49 -5.64
N ILE A 208 -14.88 -15.09 -6.83
CA ILE A 208 -15.70 -14.39 -7.83
C ILE A 208 -16.74 -15.33 -8.46
N ARG A 209 -16.36 -16.56 -8.84
CA ARG A 209 -17.28 -17.56 -9.40
C ARG A 209 -18.37 -18.02 -8.43
N ALA A 210 -18.17 -17.80 -7.13
CA ALA A 210 -19.17 -18.08 -6.10
C ALA A 210 -20.23 -16.97 -5.93
N LEU A 211 -20.13 -15.85 -6.67
CA LEU A 211 -21.16 -14.81 -6.66
C LEU A 211 -22.51 -15.35 -7.16
N PRO A 212 -23.64 -14.71 -6.81
CA PRO A 212 -24.94 -15.05 -7.38
C PRO A 212 -24.90 -15.07 -8.92
N ALA A 213 -25.57 -16.04 -9.54
CA ALA A 213 -25.47 -16.32 -10.98
C ALA A 213 -25.67 -15.07 -11.85
N GLU A 214 -26.71 -14.28 -11.58
CA GLU A 214 -27.00 -13.04 -12.31
C GLU A 214 -25.85 -12.01 -12.23
N GLN A 215 -25.21 -11.90 -11.06
CA GLN A 215 -24.09 -10.97 -10.86
C GLN A 215 -22.84 -11.47 -11.59
N LEU A 216 -22.56 -12.77 -11.51
CA LEU A 216 -21.43 -13.39 -12.21
C LEU A 216 -21.58 -13.27 -13.74
N GLU A 217 -22.76 -13.58 -14.26
CA GLU A 217 -23.09 -13.44 -15.70
C GLU A 217 -22.92 -12.00 -16.16
N SER A 218 -23.38 -11.03 -15.37
CA SER A 218 -23.24 -9.61 -15.68
C SER A 218 -21.78 -9.14 -15.77
N LEU A 219 -20.87 -9.72 -14.98
CA LEU A 219 -19.44 -9.35 -15.00
C LEU A 219 -18.71 -9.88 -16.24
N GLN A 220 -19.20 -10.95 -16.87
CA GLN A 220 -18.58 -11.62 -18.03
C GLN A 220 -17.08 -11.90 -17.81
N VAL A 221 -16.75 -12.65 -16.75
CA VAL A 221 -15.38 -12.75 -16.20
C VAL A 221 -14.41 -13.62 -16.99
N GLU A 222 -14.90 -14.55 -17.82
CA GLU A 222 -14.04 -15.62 -18.37
C GLU A 222 -12.95 -15.08 -19.31
N SER A 223 -13.24 -14.09 -20.16
CA SER A 223 -12.21 -13.49 -21.03
C SER A 223 -11.10 -12.79 -20.26
N ALA A 224 -11.41 -12.25 -19.08
CA ALA A 224 -10.44 -11.68 -18.16
C ALA A 224 -9.60 -12.76 -17.46
N PHE A 225 -10.24 -13.85 -17.03
CA PHE A 225 -9.56 -14.96 -16.37
C PHE A 225 -8.62 -15.71 -17.31
N GLU A 226 -9.03 -15.95 -18.56
CA GLU A 226 -8.19 -16.52 -19.60
C GLU A 226 -6.96 -15.65 -19.88
N PHE A 227 -7.15 -14.32 -20.00
CA PHE A 227 -6.02 -13.42 -20.17
C PHE A 227 -5.06 -13.49 -18.98
N LEU A 228 -5.58 -13.47 -17.75
CA LEU A 228 -4.73 -13.52 -16.55
C LEU A 228 -3.92 -14.83 -16.48
N ASP A 229 -4.48 -15.97 -16.89
CA ASP A 229 -3.72 -17.23 -16.97
C ASP A 229 -2.61 -17.16 -18.03
N GLN A 230 -2.96 -16.76 -19.25
CA GLN A 230 -1.99 -16.63 -20.36
C GLN A 230 -0.87 -15.64 -20.02
N ALA A 231 -1.22 -14.51 -19.42
CA ALA A 231 -0.26 -13.50 -19.03
C ALA A 231 0.57 -13.94 -17.81
N THR A 232 0.03 -14.76 -16.91
CA THR A 232 0.81 -15.40 -15.84
C THR A 232 1.90 -16.29 -16.43
N GLU A 233 1.59 -17.10 -17.43
CA GLU A 233 2.57 -17.95 -18.10
C GLU A 233 3.62 -17.15 -18.88
N ARG A 234 3.20 -16.13 -19.63
CA ARG A 234 4.08 -15.33 -20.49
C ARG A 234 4.94 -14.33 -19.72
N TRP A 235 4.32 -13.63 -18.76
CA TRP A 235 4.90 -12.47 -18.07
C TRP A 235 5.16 -12.71 -16.59
N ASN A 236 4.99 -13.93 -16.08
CA ASN A 236 5.17 -14.24 -14.67
C ASN A 236 4.36 -13.33 -13.74
N LEU A 237 3.09 -13.11 -14.09
CA LEU A 237 2.21 -12.29 -13.26
C LEU A 237 1.98 -12.93 -11.90
N THR A 238 2.13 -12.12 -10.85
CA THR A 238 1.83 -12.52 -9.48
C THR A 238 0.60 -11.77 -9.00
N THR A 239 -0.46 -12.47 -8.59
CA THR A 239 -1.63 -11.83 -7.97
C THR A 239 -1.33 -11.50 -6.52
N GLY A 240 -1.37 -10.22 -6.16
CA GLY A 240 -1.09 -9.75 -4.81
C GLY A 240 -2.34 -9.56 -3.96
N LEU A 241 -3.34 -8.85 -4.50
CA LEU A 241 -4.56 -8.50 -3.79
C LEU A 241 -5.73 -8.28 -4.75
N PHE A 242 -6.95 -8.18 -4.22
CA PHE A 242 -8.09 -7.65 -4.97
C PHE A 242 -8.85 -6.62 -4.15
N SER A 243 -9.64 -5.77 -4.80
CA SER A 243 -10.51 -4.81 -4.13
C SER A 243 -11.90 -4.76 -4.73
N ILE A 244 -12.84 -4.24 -3.95
CA ILE A 244 -14.22 -3.98 -4.37
C ILE A 244 -14.61 -2.55 -4.02
N ASP A 245 -15.51 -1.97 -4.79
CA ASP A 245 -16.28 -0.81 -4.34
C ASP A 245 -17.39 -1.28 -3.37
N CYS A 246 -17.53 -0.65 -2.20
CA CYS A 246 -18.60 -0.92 -1.24
C CYS A 246 -19.90 -0.21 -1.68
N LEU A 247 -20.40 -0.58 -2.85
CA LEU A 247 -21.61 -0.07 -3.50
C LEU A 247 -22.48 -1.26 -3.89
N LYS A 248 -23.73 -0.99 -4.31
CA LYS A 248 -24.59 -2.03 -4.86
C LYS A 248 -23.90 -2.72 -6.05
N PRO A 249 -24.04 -4.05 -6.23
CA PRO A 249 -23.32 -4.81 -7.26
C PRO A 249 -23.36 -4.21 -8.67
N GLN A 250 -24.50 -3.66 -9.11
CA GLN A 250 -24.65 -3.04 -10.44
C GLN A 250 -23.81 -1.77 -10.66
N ASN A 251 -23.38 -1.12 -9.57
CA ASN A 251 -22.56 0.09 -9.59
C ASN A 251 -21.14 -0.15 -9.07
N ALA A 252 -20.89 -1.34 -8.52
CA ALA A 252 -19.61 -1.71 -7.94
C ALA A 252 -18.71 -2.35 -9.00
N ARG A 253 -17.40 -2.35 -8.71
CA ARG A 253 -16.40 -3.02 -9.53
C ARG A 253 -15.51 -3.88 -8.64
N ILE A 254 -15.02 -4.97 -9.21
CA ILE A 254 -13.96 -5.80 -8.64
C ILE A 254 -12.66 -5.44 -9.36
N LYS A 255 -11.56 -5.28 -8.61
CA LYS A 255 -10.24 -5.00 -9.18
C LYS A 255 -9.24 -6.05 -8.73
N ILE A 256 -8.62 -6.75 -9.67
CA ILE A 256 -7.60 -7.77 -9.40
C ILE A 256 -6.22 -7.17 -9.64
N TYR A 257 -5.38 -7.10 -8.62
CA TYR A 257 -4.07 -6.44 -8.66
C TYR A 257 -2.98 -7.50 -8.83
N VAL A 258 -2.15 -7.29 -9.85
CA VAL A 258 -1.08 -8.20 -10.22
C VAL A 258 0.20 -7.43 -10.49
N SER A 259 1.34 -8.02 -10.18
CA SER A 259 2.68 -7.48 -10.46
C SER A 259 3.46 -8.38 -11.41
N SER A 260 4.50 -7.85 -12.04
CA SER A 260 5.34 -8.56 -13.01
C SER A 260 6.78 -8.08 -12.90
N PRO A 261 7.79 -8.96 -13.06
CA PRO A 261 9.17 -8.52 -13.20
C PRO A 261 9.43 -7.80 -14.53
N TRP A 262 8.50 -7.85 -15.50
CA TRP A 262 8.70 -7.25 -16.82
C TRP A 262 8.37 -5.76 -16.85
N ILE A 263 9.20 -5.01 -17.58
CA ILE A 263 9.13 -3.55 -17.77
C ILE A 263 9.04 -3.17 -19.26
N SER A 264 9.24 -4.12 -20.17
CA SER A 264 9.27 -3.85 -21.61
C SER A 264 7.99 -3.19 -22.13
N ARG A 265 8.11 -2.43 -23.23
CA ARG A 265 6.94 -1.83 -23.91
C ARG A 265 5.95 -2.86 -24.43
N GLU A 266 6.46 -4.02 -24.83
CA GLU A 266 5.64 -5.16 -25.25
C GLU A 266 4.75 -5.63 -24.09
N PHE A 267 5.33 -5.81 -22.91
CA PHE A 267 4.58 -6.15 -21.70
C PHE A 267 3.51 -5.10 -21.39
N LEU A 268 3.89 -3.81 -21.40
CA LEU A 268 2.96 -2.71 -21.16
C LEU A 268 1.76 -2.74 -22.12
N LEU A 269 2.01 -2.88 -23.43
CA LEU A 269 0.94 -2.89 -24.44
C LEU A 269 0.06 -4.15 -24.33
N ASP A 270 0.65 -5.32 -24.13
CA ASP A 270 -0.06 -6.59 -23.98
C ASP A 270 -1.02 -6.53 -22.79
N VAL A 271 -0.56 -5.99 -21.66
CA VAL A 271 -1.37 -5.81 -20.45
C VAL A 271 -2.49 -4.79 -20.64
N LEU A 272 -2.18 -3.61 -21.19
CA LEU A 272 -3.19 -2.55 -21.40
C LEU A 272 -4.33 -3.00 -22.32
N THR A 273 -4.01 -3.86 -23.28
CA THR A 273 -4.97 -4.39 -24.25
C THR A 273 -5.57 -5.74 -23.85
N MET A 274 -5.20 -6.29 -22.69
CA MET A 274 -5.59 -7.66 -22.30
C MET A 274 -5.29 -8.70 -23.41
N GLY A 275 -4.11 -8.61 -24.02
CA GLY A 275 -3.70 -9.43 -25.16
C GLY A 275 -4.59 -9.20 -26.38
N GLY A 276 -4.93 -7.93 -26.66
CA GLY A 276 -5.81 -7.54 -27.77
C GLY A 276 -7.32 -7.68 -27.54
N ARG A 277 -7.77 -8.08 -26.34
CA ARG A 277 -9.20 -8.19 -25.98
C ARG A 277 -9.85 -6.84 -25.69
N LEU A 278 -9.07 -5.85 -25.27
CA LEU A 278 -9.48 -4.46 -25.17
C LEU A 278 -8.93 -3.65 -26.35
N PRO A 279 -9.63 -2.60 -26.79
CA PRO A 279 -9.10 -1.69 -27.80
C PRO A 279 -7.75 -1.11 -27.36
N SER A 280 -6.81 -1.00 -28.31
CA SER A 280 -5.59 -0.25 -28.08
C SER A 280 -5.89 1.19 -27.67
N PRO A 281 -5.13 1.77 -26.72
CA PRO A 281 -5.16 3.21 -26.50
C PRO A 281 -4.91 3.97 -27.80
N ASP A 282 -5.50 5.16 -27.94
CA ASP A 282 -5.14 6.03 -29.05
C ASP A 282 -3.65 6.45 -28.97
N GLU A 283 -3.09 6.88 -30.10
CA GLU A 283 -1.67 7.19 -30.22
C GLU A 283 -1.20 8.25 -29.22
N ILE A 284 -2.04 9.26 -28.93
CA ILE A 284 -1.73 10.33 -27.98
C ILE A 284 -1.70 9.77 -26.56
N ALA A 285 -2.72 9.00 -26.18
CA ALA A 285 -2.80 8.36 -24.87
C ALA A 285 -1.63 7.38 -24.66
N PHE A 286 -1.28 6.57 -25.66
CA PHE A 286 -0.17 5.62 -25.57
C PHE A 286 1.19 6.31 -25.51
N SER A 287 1.40 7.36 -26.30
CA SER A 287 2.64 8.16 -26.28
C SER A 287 2.84 8.85 -24.92
N SER A 288 1.79 9.44 -24.37
CA SER A 288 1.83 10.07 -23.05
C SER A 288 2.08 9.05 -21.93
N LEU A 289 1.43 7.89 -22.00
CA LEU A 289 1.62 6.80 -21.04
C LEU A 289 3.04 6.21 -21.12
N SER A 290 3.56 6.09 -22.33
CA SER A 290 4.94 5.69 -22.60
C SER A 290 5.94 6.68 -22.02
N ALA A 291 5.74 7.99 -22.24
CA ALA A 291 6.60 9.02 -21.68
C ALA A 291 6.62 8.97 -20.15
N LEU A 292 5.47 8.71 -19.51
CA LEU A 292 5.41 8.51 -18.05
C LEU A 292 6.19 7.26 -17.63
N TRP A 293 6.05 6.15 -18.36
CA TRP A 293 6.76 4.91 -18.10
C TRP A 293 8.27 5.10 -18.21
N ASP A 294 8.75 5.73 -19.29
CA ASP A 294 10.18 6.03 -19.51
C ASP A 294 10.74 6.98 -18.44
N THR A 295 9.94 7.97 -17.99
CA THR A 295 10.35 8.93 -16.95
C THR A 295 10.78 8.23 -15.66
N PHE A 296 10.14 7.12 -15.30
CA PHE A 296 10.42 6.40 -14.05
C PHE A 296 11.19 5.09 -14.25
N LEU A 297 11.05 4.44 -15.39
CA LEU A 297 11.56 3.10 -15.66
C LEU A 297 12.44 3.01 -16.92
N GLY A 298 12.74 4.12 -17.59
CA GLY A 298 13.48 4.12 -18.87
C GLY A 298 14.90 3.57 -18.79
N ASP A 299 15.52 3.63 -17.61
CA ASP A 299 16.86 3.08 -17.36
C ASP A 299 16.81 1.62 -16.86
N ALA A 300 15.61 1.05 -16.66
CA ALA A 300 15.45 -0.30 -16.16
C ALA A 300 15.63 -1.33 -17.29
N PRO A 301 16.13 -2.54 -17.00
CA PRO A 301 16.11 -3.63 -17.96
C PRO A 301 14.66 -4.04 -18.28
N ASP A 302 14.45 -4.63 -19.46
CA ASP A 302 13.14 -5.15 -19.89
C ASP A 302 12.52 -6.17 -18.92
N ARG A 303 13.36 -6.85 -18.13
CA ARG A 303 12.96 -7.75 -17.07
C ARG A 303 13.88 -7.58 -15.87
N LEU A 304 13.29 -7.37 -14.70
CA LEU A 304 13.98 -7.31 -13.44
C LEU A 304 14.50 -8.69 -13.00
N PRO A 305 15.62 -8.75 -12.28
CA PRO A 305 16.06 -9.95 -11.57
C PRO A 305 15.01 -10.46 -10.57
N ASP A 306 15.02 -11.77 -10.31
CA ASP A 306 14.02 -12.44 -9.45
C ASP A 306 14.16 -12.09 -7.96
N ASP A 307 15.29 -11.52 -7.55
CA ASP A 307 15.58 -11.06 -6.18
C ASP A 307 15.12 -9.62 -5.93
N VAL A 308 14.62 -8.91 -6.95
CA VAL A 308 14.02 -7.59 -6.76
C VAL A 308 12.72 -7.73 -5.97
N MET A 309 12.61 -6.96 -4.89
CA MET A 309 11.45 -6.97 -4.00
C MET A 309 10.15 -6.73 -4.78
N ALA A 310 9.09 -7.51 -4.52
CA ALA A 310 7.83 -7.43 -5.27
C ALA A 310 7.21 -6.02 -5.31
N LYS A 311 7.37 -5.23 -4.23
CA LYS A 311 6.86 -3.84 -4.15
C LYS A 311 7.58 -2.86 -5.09
N SER A 312 8.74 -3.24 -5.62
CA SER A 312 9.54 -2.50 -6.60
C SER A 312 9.09 -2.74 -8.04
N THR A 313 8.43 -3.88 -8.27
CA THR A 313 8.05 -4.30 -9.61
C THR A 313 6.82 -3.53 -10.06
N PRO A 314 6.71 -3.21 -11.37
CA PRO A 314 5.47 -2.65 -11.88
C PRO A 314 4.34 -3.67 -11.73
N GLY A 315 3.12 -3.15 -11.75
CA GLY A 315 1.95 -3.99 -11.82
C GLY A 315 0.78 -3.26 -12.45
N PHE A 316 -0.35 -3.92 -12.42
CA PHE A 316 -1.59 -3.37 -12.90
C PHE A 316 -2.74 -3.93 -12.10
N TYR A 317 -3.87 -3.25 -12.16
CA TYR A 317 -5.13 -3.89 -11.81
C TYR A 317 -6.04 -3.98 -13.02
N MET A 318 -6.72 -5.12 -13.10
CA MET A 318 -7.82 -5.34 -14.02
C MET A 318 -9.14 -5.08 -13.31
N THR A 319 -9.97 -4.22 -13.89
CA THR A 319 -11.30 -3.89 -13.40
C THR A 319 -12.33 -4.79 -14.08
N LEU A 320 -13.24 -5.36 -13.29
CA LEU A 320 -14.44 -6.08 -13.72
C LEU A 320 -15.65 -5.31 -13.20
N GLY A 321 -16.55 -4.91 -14.09
CA GLY A 321 -17.76 -4.16 -13.76
C GLY A 321 -19.00 -4.72 -14.43
N HIS A 322 -20.16 -4.23 -13.96
CA HIS A 322 -21.46 -4.60 -14.49
C HIS A 322 -21.56 -4.44 -16.03
N GLY A 323 -22.32 -5.32 -16.67
CA GLY A 323 -22.51 -5.31 -18.13
C GLY A 323 -21.24 -5.67 -18.91
N GLY A 324 -20.31 -6.40 -18.30
CA GLY A 324 -19.06 -6.83 -18.92
C GLY A 324 -17.98 -5.75 -19.00
N ALA A 325 -18.17 -4.58 -18.37
CA ALA A 325 -17.22 -3.48 -18.40
C ALA A 325 -15.84 -3.89 -17.85
N LYS A 326 -14.78 -3.60 -18.62
CA LYS A 326 -13.39 -3.95 -18.29
C LYS A 326 -12.45 -2.80 -18.56
N SER A 327 -11.44 -2.63 -17.71
CA SER A 327 -10.35 -1.68 -17.91
C SER A 327 -9.09 -2.13 -17.17
N VAL A 328 -7.94 -1.62 -17.61
CA VAL A 328 -6.66 -1.88 -16.98
C VAL A 328 -6.02 -0.56 -16.56
N LYS A 329 -5.45 -0.54 -15.35
CA LYS A 329 -4.63 0.58 -14.86
C LYS A 329 -3.28 0.04 -14.42
N MET A 330 -2.21 0.65 -14.87
CA MET A 330 -0.85 0.32 -14.44
C MET A 330 -0.47 1.06 -13.16
N TYR A 331 0.52 0.54 -12.44
CA TYR A 331 1.22 1.20 -11.36
C TYR A 331 2.71 0.82 -11.37
N MET A 332 3.55 1.75 -10.94
CA MET A 332 5.00 1.58 -10.81
C MET A 332 5.49 2.21 -9.51
N SER A 333 6.56 1.67 -8.92
CA SER A 333 7.16 2.20 -7.69
C SER A 333 8.38 3.07 -8.01
N PRO A 334 8.39 4.36 -7.62
CA PRO A 334 9.58 5.20 -7.76
C PRO A 334 10.73 4.83 -6.81
N GLN A 335 10.43 4.12 -5.72
CA GLN A 335 11.34 3.95 -4.58
C GLN A 335 12.68 3.29 -4.92
N HIS A 336 12.74 2.51 -6.00
CA HIS A 336 13.96 1.84 -6.46
C HIS A 336 14.75 2.62 -7.51
N TRP A 337 14.11 3.59 -8.14
CA TRP A 337 14.64 4.31 -9.31
C TRP A 337 14.97 5.76 -9.01
N CYS A 338 14.51 6.26 -7.86
CA CYS A 338 14.75 7.61 -7.38
C CYS A 338 15.52 7.54 -6.05
N ALA A 339 16.59 8.33 -5.93
CA ALA A 339 17.33 8.45 -4.68
C ALA A 339 16.53 9.17 -3.60
N THR A 340 15.69 10.14 -4.00
CA THR A 340 14.91 10.98 -3.08
C THR A 340 13.48 11.20 -3.55
N ASP A 341 12.57 11.52 -2.63
CA ASP A 341 11.22 11.98 -2.98
C ASP A 341 11.26 13.32 -3.76
N GLY A 342 12.29 14.14 -3.55
CA GLY A 342 12.57 15.35 -4.34
C GLY A 342 12.89 15.04 -5.81
N GLU A 343 13.60 13.93 -6.07
CA GLU A 343 13.82 13.45 -7.44
C GLU A 343 12.50 12.99 -8.09
N VAL A 344 11.63 12.31 -7.34
CA VAL A 344 10.28 11.94 -7.82
C VAL A 344 9.49 13.18 -8.24
N LEU A 345 9.52 14.24 -7.43
CA LEU A 345 8.88 15.52 -7.76
C LEU A 345 9.48 16.16 -9.02
N SER A 346 10.81 16.13 -9.17
CA SER A 346 11.49 16.63 -10.36
C SER A 346 11.08 15.86 -11.63
N ARG A 347 11.05 14.52 -11.57
CA ARG A 347 10.61 13.66 -12.67
C ARG A 347 9.13 13.88 -13.03
N LEU A 348 8.25 14.02 -12.04
CA LEU A 348 6.84 14.40 -12.27
C LEU A 348 6.74 15.74 -13.01
N ARG A 349 7.52 16.75 -12.60
CA ARG A 349 7.54 18.06 -13.25
C ARG A 349 8.02 17.98 -14.70
N GLN A 350 9.09 17.21 -14.96
CA GLN A 350 9.58 16.98 -16.33
C GLN A 350 8.53 16.29 -17.19
N TYR A 351 7.87 15.26 -16.65
CA TYR A 351 6.76 14.61 -17.33
C TYR A 351 5.65 15.61 -17.66
N PHE A 352 5.13 16.37 -16.70
CA PHE A 352 4.07 17.33 -16.95
C PHE A 352 4.45 18.42 -17.96
N ALA A 353 5.68 18.92 -17.91
CA ALA A 353 6.21 19.86 -18.89
C ALA A 353 6.21 19.25 -20.31
N SER A 354 6.63 17.99 -20.46
CA SER A 354 6.57 17.26 -21.75
C SER A 354 5.14 17.10 -22.28
N GLN A 355 4.13 17.16 -21.40
CA GLN A 355 2.72 17.10 -21.73
C GLN A 355 2.08 18.50 -21.93
N ASN A 356 2.89 19.56 -22.00
CA ASN A 356 2.46 20.96 -22.11
C ASN A 356 1.50 21.42 -20.99
N GLN A 357 1.63 20.85 -19.78
CA GLN A 357 0.80 21.24 -18.63
C GLN A 357 1.42 22.41 -17.86
N SER A 358 0.56 23.25 -17.29
CA SER A 358 1.00 24.31 -16.39
C SER A 358 1.56 23.73 -15.09
N ASP A 359 2.64 24.34 -14.59
CA ASP A 359 3.21 24.05 -13.28
C ASP A 359 2.28 24.36 -12.09
N THR A 360 1.11 24.96 -12.31
CA THR A 360 0.21 25.42 -11.24
C THR A 360 -0.14 24.30 -10.25
N LEU A 361 -0.66 23.17 -10.71
CA LEU A 361 -1.03 22.07 -9.81
C LEU A 361 0.20 21.35 -9.25
N MET A 362 1.27 21.23 -10.05
CA MET A 362 2.53 20.65 -9.59
C MET A 362 3.14 21.45 -8.43
N ASN A 363 3.14 22.78 -8.52
CA ASN A 363 3.61 23.67 -7.46
C ASN A 363 2.77 23.53 -6.18
N LYS A 364 1.45 23.38 -6.31
CA LYS A 364 0.57 23.13 -5.17
C LYS A 364 0.85 21.78 -4.51
N TYR A 365 1.00 20.73 -5.32
CA TYR A 365 1.33 19.39 -4.84
C TYR A 365 2.68 19.37 -4.12
N GLU A 366 3.73 19.89 -4.75
CA GLU A 366 5.06 19.98 -4.14
C GLU A 366 5.04 20.79 -2.84
N SER A 367 4.32 21.90 -2.80
CA SER A 367 4.16 22.70 -1.58
C SER A 367 3.49 21.91 -0.46
N ALA A 368 2.42 21.17 -0.77
CA ALA A 368 1.75 20.30 0.20
C ALA A 368 2.71 19.24 0.75
N VAL A 369 3.40 18.50 -0.13
CA VAL A 369 4.36 17.45 0.26
C VAL A 369 5.47 17.99 1.15
N ARG A 370 6.07 19.13 0.76
CA ARG A 370 7.16 19.74 1.52
C ARG A 370 6.69 20.30 2.87
N GLN A 371 5.48 20.87 2.96
CA GLN A 371 4.91 21.35 4.22
C GLN A 371 4.55 20.21 5.18
N THR A 372 4.19 19.03 4.66
CA THR A 372 3.78 17.88 5.49
C THR A 372 4.95 17.03 5.94
N LEU A 373 5.85 16.68 5.02
CA LEU A 373 6.98 15.79 5.30
C LEU A 373 8.25 16.53 5.72
N GLY A 374 8.37 17.81 5.34
CA GLY A 374 9.58 18.61 5.53
C GLY A 374 10.62 18.39 4.43
N SER A 375 11.27 19.47 3.97
CA SER A 375 12.24 19.41 2.87
C SER A 375 13.42 18.49 3.16
N ALA A 376 13.90 18.43 4.41
CA ALA A 376 15.02 17.55 4.78
C ALA A 376 14.71 16.06 4.53
N LEU A 377 13.47 15.62 4.75
CA LEU A 377 13.06 14.26 4.44
C LEU A 377 12.91 14.06 2.93
N VAL A 378 12.19 14.99 2.27
CA VAL A 378 11.91 14.94 0.83
C VAL A 378 13.20 14.87 0.02
N ASP A 379 14.20 15.67 0.37
CA ASP A 379 15.47 15.76 -0.37
C ASP A 379 16.55 14.82 0.21
N GLY A 380 16.26 14.09 1.30
CA GLY A 380 17.22 13.22 1.97
C GLY A 380 17.07 11.74 1.66
N ARG A 381 15.87 11.28 1.25
CA ARG A 381 15.59 9.85 0.95
C ARG A 381 14.32 9.68 0.12
N CYS A 382 14.16 8.49 -0.47
CA CYS A 382 12.93 8.10 -1.17
C CYS A 382 12.08 7.14 -0.33
N GLY A 383 10.80 7.04 -0.70
CA GLY A 383 9.86 6.03 -0.22
C GLY A 383 8.53 6.60 0.28
N SER A 384 8.40 7.92 0.38
CA SER A 384 7.10 8.53 0.65
C SER A 384 6.22 8.33 -0.58
N HIS A 385 6.71 8.66 -1.78
CA HIS A 385 6.08 8.30 -3.05
C HIS A 385 6.35 6.83 -3.38
N PHE A 386 5.44 5.94 -2.99
CA PHE A 386 5.64 4.50 -3.15
C PHE A 386 4.96 3.93 -4.40
N TYR A 387 3.97 4.61 -4.98
CA TYR A 387 3.42 4.26 -6.29
C TYR A 387 3.02 5.48 -7.12
N ILE A 388 3.11 5.31 -8.45
CA ILE A 388 2.48 6.16 -9.46
C ILE A 388 1.61 5.24 -10.31
N GLY A 389 0.32 5.54 -10.41
CA GLY A 389 -0.62 4.76 -11.20
C GLY A 389 -1.21 5.56 -12.36
N SER A 390 -1.41 4.91 -13.49
CA SER A 390 -1.90 5.56 -14.71
C SER A 390 -2.83 4.66 -15.52
N GLU A 391 -3.93 5.21 -16.02
CA GLU A 391 -4.83 4.52 -16.97
C GLU A 391 -4.94 5.32 -18.26
N PRO A 392 -5.02 4.66 -19.43
CA PRO A 392 -5.34 5.34 -20.67
C PRO A 392 -6.69 6.07 -20.57
N SER A 393 -6.74 7.31 -21.04
CA SER A 393 -7.98 8.05 -21.23
C SER A 393 -7.88 8.97 -22.44
N LYS A 394 -9.03 9.35 -23.00
CA LYS A 394 -9.10 10.20 -24.20
C LYS A 394 -8.30 11.50 -23.98
N GLY A 395 -7.32 11.74 -24.85
CA GLY A 395 -6.50 12.95 -24.88
C GLY A 395 -5.29 12.95 -23.94
N ARG A 396 -5.44 12.49 -22.69
CA ARG A 396 -4.31 12.32 -21.76
C ARG A 396 -4.57 11.16 -20.79
N PRO A 397 -3.54 10.50 -20.25
CA PRO A 397 -3.72 9.46 -19.25
C PRO A 397 -4.17 10.06 -17.92
N ARG A 398 -4.95 9.29 -17.16
CA ARG A 398 -5.38 9.67 -15.82
C ARG A 398 -4.35 9.16 -14.81
N MET A 399 -3.59 10.09 -14.24
CA MET A 399 -2.51 9.78 -13.31
C MET A 399 -2.94 9.92 -11.84
N VAL A 400 -2.36 9.09 -10.98
CA VAL A 400 -2.51 9.16 -9.53
C VAL A 400 -1.15 8.91 -8.88
N THR A 401 -0.71 9.78 -7.97
CA THR A 401 0.45 9.54 -7.11
C THR A 401 -0.02 9.04 -5.75
N TYR A 402 0.69 8.07 -5.17
CA TYR A 402 0.40 7.49 -3.85
C TYR A 402 1.56 7.78 -2.90
N MET A 403 1.22 8.23 -1.70
CA MET A 403 2.15 8.73 -0.69
C MET A 403 1.91 8.08 0.66
N SER A 404 2.96 7.55 1.28
CA SER A 404 2.98 7.20 2.69
C SER A 404 3.52 8.38 3.50
N PRO A 405 2.93 8.75 4.65
CA PRO A 405 3.53 9.72 5.58
C PRO A 405 4.82 9.19 6.22
N GLN A 406 5.06 7.87 6.13
CA GLN A 406 6.17 7.18 6.75
C GLN A 406 6.35 7.45 8.24
N THR A 407 5.23 7.58 8.95
CA THR A 407 5.18 7.95 10.36
C THR A 407 6.04 7.02 11.21
N TYR A 408 5.99 5.71 10.98
CA TYR A 408 6.73 4.76 11.80
C TYR A 408 8.23 4.87 11.63
N LEU A 409 8.69 5.06 10.40
CA LEU A 409 10.11 5.28 10.14
C LEU A 409 10.62 6.58 10.76
N ILE A 410 9.82 7.65 10.68
CA ILE A 410 10.16 8.95 11.28
C ILE A 410 10.22 8.84 12.81
N GLU A 411 9.21 8.27 13.46
CA GLU A 411 9.19 8.17 14.92
C GLU A 411 10.29 7.25 15.46
N ARG A 412 10.60 6.13 14.78
CA ARG A 412 11.75 5.28 15.16
C ARG A 412 13.07 6.05 15.09
N GLY A 413 13.27 6.85 14.04
CA GLY A 413 14.45 7.69 13.92
C GLY A 413 14.59 8.70 15.07
N ARG A 414 13.47 9.31 15.50
CA ARG A 414 13.46 10.23 16.66
C ARG A 414 13.74 9.52 17.97
N MET A 415 13.17 8.33 18.19
CA MET A 415 13.43 7.52 19.39
C MET A 415 14.92 7.12 19.49
N GLN A 416 15.54 6.73 18.38
CA GLN A 416 16.96 6.36 18.33
C GLN A 416 17.91 7.57 18.53
N GLN A 417 17.46 8.78 18.17
CA GLN A 417 18.23 10.01 18.32
C GLN A 417 17.97 10.74 19.65
N ALA A 418 17.04 10.26 20.49
CA ALA A 418 16.79 10.84 21.80
C ALA A 418 18.06 10.76 22.67
N PRO A 419 18.44 11.84 23.38
CA PRO A 419 19.74 11.88 24.07
C PRO A 419 19.80 10.85 25.19
N GLN A 420 20.87 10.05 25.21
CA GLN A 420 21.39 9.55 26.49
C GLN A 420 21.74 10.80 27.32
N LEU A 421 20.95 11.07 28.36
CA LEU A 421 21.28 12.09 29.35
C LEU A 421 22.73 11.87 29.83
N PRO A 422 23.57 12.91 29.88
CA PRO A 422 24.88 12.76 30.49
C PRO A 422 24.67 12.46 31.98
N LEU A 423 25.14 11.30 32.43
CA LEU A 423 25.46 11.15 33.86
C LEU A 423 26.63 12.10 34.13
N ALA A 424 26.32 13.25 34.73
CA ALA A 424 27.30 14.18 35.27
C ALA A 424 27.91 13.60 36.58
N PRO A 425 29.13 14.03 36.92
CA PRO A 425 30.18 13.15 37.43
C PRO A 425 30.15 13.00 38.96
N SER A 426 30.50 11.82 39.46
CA SER A 426 30.95 11.68 40.85
C SER A 426 32.44 12.02 40.92
N GLU A 427 32.75 13.25 41.32
CA GLU A 427 34.07 13.60 41.86
C GLU A 427 34.16 13.14 43.32
N SER A 428 35.21 12.39 43.62
CA SER A 428 36.03 12.43 44.86
C SER A 428 37.06 11.29 44.75
N SER A 429 38.34 11.61 44.48
CA SER A 429 39.48 11.55 45.43
C SER A 429 39.83 10.09 45.83
N GLU A 430 41.03 9.53 45.65
CA GLU A 430 42.39 10.01 45.91
C GLU A 430 43.40 8.93 45.44
N GLU A 431 44.60 9.36 45.03
CA GLU A 431 45.95 8.83 45.34
C GLU A 431 46.52 7.47 44.84
N GLY A 432 47.83 7.55 44.49
CA GLY A 432 48.87 6.50 44.66
C GLY A 432 49.29 5.72 43.40
N GLU A 433 50.30 6.15 42.64
CA GLU A 433 51.74 5.79 42.75
C GLU A 433 52.22 4.47 42.08
N VAL A 434 53.08 4.65 41.06
CA VAL A 434 54.43 4.04 40.85
C VAL A 434 54.61 2.54 40.47
N ALA A 435 55.12 2.36 39.24
CA ALA A 435 56.17 1.46 38.71
C ALA A 435 56.33 -0.02 39.10
N GLY A 436 56.57 -0.87 38.09
CA GLY A 436 57.68 -1.84 38.12
C GLY A 436 57.46 -3.30 37.66
N VAL A 437 58.08 -3.63 36.52
CA VAL A 437 58.85 -4.88 36.20
C VAL A 437 58.15 -6.26 36.10
N GLY A 438 58.14 -6.80 34.87
CA GLY A 438 58.79 -8.08 34.52
C GLY A 438 58.01 -9.41 34.67
N PRO A 439 58.44 -10.49 33.97
CA PRO A 439 57.57 -11.26 33.07
C PRO A 439 57.31 -12.72 33.49
N LYS A 440 56.30 -13.38 32.89
CA LYS A 440 56.27 -14.84 32.68
C LYS A 440 55.22 -15.33 31.67
N GLU A 441 55.74 -15.92 30.59
CA GLU A 441 55.37 -17.18 29.91
C GLU A 441 53.91 -17.48 29.46
N SER A 442 53.74 -17.43 28.13
CA SER A 442 53.18 -18.43 27.18
C SER A 442 52.02 -19.36 27.57
N LEU A 443 50.96 -19.38 26.73
CA LEU A 443 50.26 -20.54 26.11
C LEU A 443 49.18 -20.02 25.09
N PRO A 444 48.63 -20.85 24.16
CA PRO A 444 48.58 -20.57 22.70
C PRO A 444 47.21 -20.09 22.17
N PRO A 445 47.03 -19.79 20.86
CA PRO A 445 46.00 -18.87 20.39
C PRO A 445 44.65 -19.56 20.17
N GLN A 446 43.59 -18.98 20.72
CA GLN A 446 42.22 -19.28 20.31
C GLN A 446 41.73 -18.22 19.33
N SER A 447 41.38 -18.71 18.15
CA SER A 447 40.82 -18.03 16.99
C SER A 447 39.66 -17.09 17.31
N ARG A 448 39.74 -15.86 16.78
CA ARG A 448 38.65 -14.89 16.65
C ARG A 448 37.50 -15.48 15.85
N LYS A 449 36.37 -15.79 16.49
CA LYS A 449 35.07 -15.82 15.81
C LYS A 449 34.55 -14.39 15.71
N ARG A 450 34.63 -13.82 14.51
CA ARG A 450 33.81 -12.66 14.12
C ARG A 450 32.34 -13.03 14.32
N LYS A 451 31.64 -12.28 15.17
CA LYS A 451 30.17 -12.18 15.11
C LYS A 451 29.85 -11.53 13.78
N THR A 452 29.41 -12.33 12.81
CA THR A 452 28.65 -11.85 11.67
C THR A 452 27.31 -11.33 12.19
N THR A 453 27.04 -10.08 11.85
CA THR A 453 25.74 -9.41 11.95
C THR A 453 24.65 -10.27 11.33
N ASP A 454 23.59 -10.51 12.08
CA ASP A 454 22.36 -11.15 11.59
C ASP A 454 21.80 -10.32 10.43
N SER A 455 21.93 -10.86 9.22
CA SER A 455 21.25 -10.41 8.03
C SER A 455 19.76 -10.71 8.16
N ILE A 456 18.95 -9.67 7.96
CA ILE A 456 17.50 -9.73 7.84
C ILE A 456 17.16 -10.66 6.67
N GLU A 457 16.66 -11.86 6.97
CA GLU A 457 16.06 -12.75 5.97
C GLU A 457 14.67 -12.21 5.61
N GLU A 458 14.57 -11.52 4.47
CA GLU A 458 13.29 -11.20 3.84
C GLU A 458 12.77 -12.37 3.00
N MET A 459 11.50 -12.69 3.21
CA MET A 459 10.87 -13.94 2.83
C MET A 459 10.62 -14.04 1.33
N ALA A 460 11.09 -15.15 0.75
CA ALA A 460 10.75 -15.60 -0.59
C ALA A 460 9.24 -15.85 -0.70
N PHE A 461 8.57 -15.05 -1.54
CA PHE A 461 7.26 -15.40 -2.06
C PHE A 461 7.48 -16.27 -3.31
N ASP A 462 6.83 -17.43 -3.31
CA ASP A 462 6.62 -18.32 -4.46
C ASP A 462 7.83 -19.14 -5.00
N LYS A 463 8.38 -20.06 -4.19
CA LYS A 463 9.36 -21.08 -4.65
C LYS A 463 9.00 -22.54 -4.38
N HIS A 464 7.76 -22.85 -4.00
CA HIS A 464 7.33 -24.25 -3.78
C HIS A 464 6.12 -24.64 -4.61
N ALA A 465 6.31 -24.69 -5.93
CA ALA A 465 5.45 -25.45 -6.82
C ALA A 465 6.19 -25.85 -8.11
N ARG A 466 7.37 -26.49 -8.01
CA ARG A 466 8.01 -27.17 -9.17
C ARG A 466 9.15 -28.10 -8.73
N ALA A 467 8.79 -29.25 -8.16
CA ALA A 467 9.73 -30.36 -8.00
C ALA A 467 8.99 -31.70 -7.89
N SER A 468 8.23 -32.09 -8.93
CA SER A 468 7.71 -33.46 -9.03
C SER A 468 7.16 -33.78 -10.43
N HIS A 469 7.95 -33.61 -11.48
CA HIS A 469 7.77 -34.38 -12.71
C HIS A 469 9.12 -34.65 -13.36
N LEU A 470 9.70 -35.81 -13.05
CA LEU A 470 10.61 -36.59 -13.89
C LEU A 470 10.98 -37.87 -13.13
N ASN A 471 10.19 -38.93 -13.33
CA ASN A 471 10.67 -40.31 -13.49
C ASN A 471 9.49 -41.28 -13.58
N GLY A 472 9.32 -41.88 -14.75
CA GLY A 472 8.31 -42.90 -15.00
C GLY A 472 8.55 -43.55 -16.35
N ARG A 473 9.67 -44.28 -16.46
CA ARG A 473 9.93 -45.16 -17.61
C ARG A 473 8.90 -46.28 -17.63
N ASN A 474 8.38 -46.53 -18.84
CA ASN A 474 7.66 -47.70 -19.29
C ASN A 474 8.06 -49.01 -18.58
N GLN A 475 7.06 -49.74 -18.10
CA GLN A 475 6.93 -51.19 -18.31
C GLN A 475 5.48 -51.62 -18.06
N VAL A 476 4.86 -52.12 -19.12
CA VAL A 476 3.62 -52.93 -19.12
C VAL A 476 4.02 -54.37 -18.76
N PRO A 477 3.20 -55.13 -18.02
CA PRO A 477 2.41 -56.18 -18.70
C PRO A 477 0.95 -56.30 -18.22
N SER A 478 0.08 -56.63 -19.19
CA SER A 478 -1.07 -57.57 -19.15
C SER A 478 -1.40 -58.20 -17.79
N VAL A 479 -2.65 -58.23 -17.33
CA VAL A 479 -3.87 -58.83 -17.93
C VAL A 479 -5.11 -58.09 -17.44
#